data_AF-A0A7X4BXB1-F1
#
_entry.id   AF-A0A7X4BXB1-F1
#
_cell.length_a   1.000
_cell.length_b   1.000
_cell.length_c   1.000
_cell.angle_alpha   90.00
_cell.angle_beta   90.00
_cell.angle_gamma   90.00
#
_symmetry.space_group_name_H-M   'P 1'
#
loop_
_entity.id
_entity.type
_entity.pdbx_description
1 polymer ?
#
loop_
_entity_poly.entity_id
_entity_poly.type
_entity_poly.pdbx_seq_one_letter_code
_entity_poly.pdbx_strand_id
1 'polypeptide(L)' 'MQTQKYVYWQDGDMWLGFFAEYPDYWTQGETRGALEKNLTDIYHELTSGPIPCVRRVGELQVS' A
#
# COMPACT_ATOMS: atom_id res chain seq x y z
N MET A 1 -3.22 -9.68 14.73
CA MET A 1 -2.55 -8.65 13.90
C MET A 1 -2.36 -9.24 12.53
N GLN A 2 -2.84 -8.55 11.48
CA GLN A 2 -2.68 -8.99 10.10
C GLN A 2 -1.44 -8.28 9.54
N THR A 3 -0.50 -9.03 8.98
CA THR A 3 0.69 -8.48 8.32
C THR A 3 0.44 -8.46 6.82
N GLN A 4 0.66 -7.32 6.18
CA GLN A 4 0.54 -7.17 4.73
C GLN A 4 1.90 -6.90 4.10
N LYS A 5 2.13 -7.49 2.92
CA LYS A 5 3.34 -7.22 2.14
C LYS A 5 3.21 -5.86 1.47
N TYR A 6 4.25 -5.05 1.55
CA TYR A 6 4.29 -3.75 0.89
C TYR A 6 5.66 -3.54 0.24
N VAL A 7 5.64 -2.81 -0.88
CA VAL A 7 6.84 -2.41 -1.62
C VAL A 7 7.19 -1.00 -1.17
N TYR A 8 8.48 -0.74 -1.08
CA TYR A 8 8.96 0.57 -0.71
C TYR A 8 10.34 0.88 -1.27
N TRP A 9 10.63 2.16 -1.40
CA TRP A 9 11.93 2.68 -1.78
C TRP A 9 12.10 4.09 -1.22
N GLN A 10 13.32 4.60 -1.31
CA GLN A 10 13.63 6.00 -1.00
C GLN A 10 13.91 6.74 -2.31
N ASP A 11 13.32 7.92 -2.45
CA ASP A 11 13.58 8.86 -3.54
C ASP A 11 13.82 10.25 -2.94
N GLY A 12 15.07 10.72 -3.03
CA GLY A 12 15.55 11.89 -2.31
C GLY A 12 15.34 11.77 -0.79
N ASP A 13 14.69 12.78 -0.21
CA ASP A 13 14.39 12.85 1.22
C ASP A 13 13.08 12.14 1.61
N MET A 14 12.41 11.48 0.66
CA MET A 14 11.11 10.85 0.86
C MET A 14 11.19 9.33 0.77
N TRP A 15 10.49 8.67 1.68
CA TRP A 15 10.14 7.26 1.55
C TRP A 15 8.82 7.12 0.81
N LEU A 16 8.75 6.21 -0.15
CA LEU A 16 7.54 5.91 -0.92
C LEU A 16 7.21 4.43 -0.81
N GLY A 17 5.94 4.10 -1.00
CA GLY A 17 5.51 2.72 -1.03
C GLY A 17 4.02 2.52 -1.21
N PHE A 18 3.65 1.26 -1.39
CA PHE A 18 2.27 0.78 -1.56
C PHE A 18 2.18 -0.69 -1.11
N PHE A 19 0.99 -1.17 -0.75
CA PHE A 19 0.80 -2.60 -0.50
C PHE A 19 0.81 -3.40 -1.80
N ALA A 20 1.41 -4.58 -1.78
CA ALA A 20 1.47 -5.46 -2.95
C ALA A 20 0.06 -5.82 -3.47
N GLU A 21 -0.93 -5.93 -2.59
CA GLU A 21 -2.34 -6.18 -2.95
C GLU A 21 -3.04 -4.95 -3.57
N TYR A 22 -2.49 -3.76 -3.35
CA TYR A 22 -3.06 -2.46 -3.73
C TYR A 22 -2.00 -1.61 -4.45
N PRO A 23 -1.45 -2.06 -5.60
CA PRO A 23 -0.27 -1.46 -6.21
C PRO A 23 -0.47 -0.02 -6.71
N ASP A 24 -1.71 0.37 -6.94
CA ASP A 24 -2.06 1.72 -7.39
C ASP A 24 -2.19 2.74 -6.26
N TYR A 25 -2.20 2.27 -5.01
CA TYR A 25 -2.45 3.09 -3.82
C TYR A 25 -1.14 3.36 -3.10
N TRP A 26 -0.32 4.17 -3.76
CA TRP A 26 0.96 4.65 -3.26
C TRP A 26 0.82 5.84 -2.31
N THR A 27 1.75 5.93 -1.37
CA THR A 27 1.89 7.04 -0.44
C THR A 27 3.37 7.27 -0.11
N GLN A 28 3.64 8.31 0.65
CA GLN A 28 4.98 8.75 0.99
C GLN A 28 5.10 9.22 2.44
N GLY A 29 6.32 9.35 2.96
CA GLY A 29 6.62 9.96 4.24
C GLY A 29 8.09 10.34 4.36
N GLU A 30 8.40 11.38 5.13
CA GLU A 30 9.78 11.85 5.36
C GLU A 30 10.64 10.83 6.12
N THR A 31 9.99 9.92 6.84
CA THR A 31 10.65 8.82 7.54
C THR A 31 9.97 7.50 7.23
N ARG A 32 10.67 6.41 7.52
CA ARG A 32 10.15 5.05 7.40
C ARG A 32 8.83 4.87 8.17
N GLY A 33 8.78 5.34 9.41
CA GLY A 33 7.57 5.25 10.24
C GLY A 33 6.42 6.12 9.74
N ALA A 34 6.72 7.28 9.15
CA ALA A 34 5.69 8.13 8.54
C ALA A 34 5.06 7.45 7.32
N LEU A 35 5.86 6.80 6.46
CA LEU A 35 5.34 6.00 5.34
C LEU A 35 4.45 4.85 5.86
N GLU A 36 4.91 4.09 6.85
CA GLU A 36 4.16 2.96 7.42
C GLU A 36 2.83 3.40 8.06
N LYS A 37 2.82 4.55 8.74
CA LYS A 37 1.59 5.14 9.26
C LYS A 37 0.62 5.47 8.11
N ASN A 38 1.08 6.16 7.09
CA ASN A 38 0.25 6.56 5.94
C ASN A 38 -0.28 5.34 5.18
N LEU A 39 0.53 4.28 5.04
CA LEU A 39 0.09 3.00 4.49
C LEU A 39 -1.03 2.39 5.34
N THR A 40 -0.88 2.38 6.67
CA THR A 40 -1.90 1.85 7.58
C THR A 40 -3.23 2.59 7.43
N ASP A 41 -3.20 3.92 7.34
CA ASP A 41 -4.39 4.76 7.12
C ASP A 41 -5.07 4.39 5.79
N ILE A 42 -4.32 4.28 4.69
CA ILE A 42 -4.84 3.84 3.38
C ILE A 42 -5.45 2.44 3.45
N TYR A 43 -4.81 1.49 4.13
CA TYR A 43 -5.33 0.13 4.26
C TYR A 43 -6.71 0.11 4.92
N HIS A 44 -6.90 0.92 5.97
CA HIS A 44 -8.20 1.04 6.64
C HIS A 44 -9.26 1.64 5.72
N GLU A 45 -8.93 2.63 4.91
CA GLU A 45 -9.87 3.19 3.94
C GLU A 45 -10.26 2.18 2.85
N LEU A 46 -9.29 1.42 2.32
CA LEU A 46 -9.53 0.41 1.28
C LEU A 46 -10.32 -0.81 1.77
N THR A 47 -10.26 -1.10 3.07
CA THR A 47 -10.90 -2.29 3.67
C THR A 47 -12.20 -1.99 4.41
N SER A 48 -12.47 -0.74 4.78
CA SER A 48 -13.69 -0.33 5.49
C SER A 48 -14.95 -0.24 4.61
N GLY A 49 -14.81 -0.39 3.28
CA GLY A 49 -15.92 -0.48 2.34
C GLY A 49 -16.51 0.82 1.72
N PRO A 50 -16.10 2.06 2.04
CA PRO A 50 -16.68 3.24 1.40
C PRO A 50 -16.08 3.54 0.02
N ILE A 51 -14.89 3.02 -0.30
CA ILE A 51 -14.24 3.24 -1.59
C ILE A 51 -14.79 2.22 -2.62
N PRO A 52 -15.59 2.64 -3.61
CA PRO A 52 -16.01 1.75 -4.68
C PRO A 52 -14.82 1.42 -5.60
N CYS A 53 -14.90 0.28 -6.30
CA CYS A 53 -13.94 -0.08 -7.36
C CYS A 53 -12.48 -0.27 -6.89
N VAL A 54 -12.26 -0.71 -5.65
CA VAL A 54 -10.92 -1.08 -5.16
C VAL A 54 -10.33 -2.20 -6.02
N ARG A 55 -9.21 -1.89 -6.71
CA ARG A 55 -8.49 -2.86 -7.54
C ARG A 55 -7.80 -3.90 -6.65
N ARG A 56 -7.73 -5.14 -7.15
CA ARG A 56 -7.12 -6.29 -6.47
C ARG A 56 -6.11 -6.96 -7.40
N VAL A 57 -5.07 -7.52 -6.81
CA VAL A 57 -4.11 -8.36 -7.52
C VAL A 57 -4.63 -9.79 -7.56
N GLY A 58 -4.61 -10.40 -8.74
CA GLY A 58 -4.91 -11.81 -8.94
C GLY A 58 -3.68 -12.54 -9.46
N GLU A 59 -3.55 -13.81 -9.11
CA GLU A 59 -2.55 -14.71 -9.67
C GLU A 59 -3.23 -15.59 -10.72
N LEU A 60 -2.55 -15.84 -11.84
CA LEU A 60 -3.03 -16.69 -12.93
C LEU A 60 -1.92 -17.64 -13.34
N GLN A 61 -2.22 -18.93 -13.44
CA GLN A 61 -1.32 -19.92 -14.06
C GLN A 61 -1.28 -19.68 -15.57
N VAL A 62 -0.08 -19.50 -16.13
CA VAL A 62 0.11 -19.18 -17.56
C VAL A 62 0.57 -20.42 -18.36
N SER A 63 0.54 -21.62 -17.75
CA SER A 63 0.91 -22.89 -18.37
C SER A 63 0.22 -24.07 -17.72
#